data_AF-A0A252F0K5-F1
#
_entry.id   AF-A0A252F0K5-F1
#
_cell.length_a   1.000
_cell.length_b   1.000
_cell.length_c   1.000
_cell.angle_alpha   90.00
_cell.angle_beta   90.00
_cell.angle_gamma   90.00
#
_symmetry.space_group_name_H-M   'P 1'
#
loop_
_entity.id
_entity.type
_entity.pdbx_description
1 polymer ?
#
loop_
_entity_poly.entity_id
_entity_poly.type
_entity_poly.pdbx_seq_one_letter_code
_entity_poly.pdbx_strand_id
1 'polypeptide(L)'
;MTEAKVAITDDLILDFTGLFSESPPEAPESHVEPLLGAEWTGDREAAQKPVEGQINGLETQQAVGLYLKTQREREAEQRSLEVYRRYQENTKTSEQLQTAILKGLKAGEDVYSLFLQAAKAISLMTSNSLFYSQAEADLIAIYGRGLQQKPPLQREREEAQKRLQRLLEAEQREQPPDSKERIHRAVEAHRKTIAELGAMIDRAEQ
;
A
#
# COMPACT_ATOMS: atom_id res chain seq x y z
N MET A 1 -43.31 9.42 10.61
CA MET A 1 -42.95 9.33 9.19
C MET A 1 -42.12 10.55 8.89
N THR A 2 -40.83 10.36 8.66
CA THR A 2 -39.85 11.44 8.56
C THR A 2 -39.05 11.18 7.29
N GLU A 3 -39.13 12.10 6.32
CA GLU A 3 -38.53 11.97 5.00
C GLU A 3 -37.00 12.00 5.08
N ALA A 4 -36.33 11.02 4.45
CA ALA A 4 -34.88 10.94 4.33
C ALA A 4 -34.41 11.50 2.98
N LYS A 5 -34.65 12.80 2.75
CA LYS A 5 -34.12 13.53 1.59
C LYS A 5 -33.01 14.45 2.06
N VAL A 6 -31.81 14.24 1.55
CA VAL A 6 -30.64 15.07 1.85
C VAL A 6 -30.27 15.83 0.58
N ALA A 7 -30.43 17.15 0.62
CA ALA A 7 -29.98 18.02 -0.46
C ALA A 7 -28.49 18.31 -0.27
N ILE A 8 -27.68 18.04 -1.29
CA ILE A 8 -26.24 18.30 -1.26
C ILE A 8 -25.92 19.63 -1.96
N THR A 9 -26.75 20.07 -2.92
CA THR A 9 -26.80 21.42 -3.52
C THR A 9 -28.19 21.65 -4.16
N ASP A 10 -28.53 22.89 -4.52
CA ASP A 10 -29.89 23.32 -4.96
C ASP A 10 -30.50 22.51 -6.12
N ASP A 11 -29.68 21.83 -6.93
CA ASP A 11 -30.13 21.02 -8.08
C ASP A 11 -29.86 19.50 -7.94
N LEU A 12 -29.40 19.03 -6.77
CA LEU A 12 -29.14 17.59 -6.56
C LEU A 12 -29.69 17.11 -5.22
N ILE A 13 -30.84 16.42 -5.31
CA ILE A 13 -31.47 15.72 -4.18
C ILE A 13 -31.22 14.22 -4.38
N LEU A 14 -30.52 13.61 -3.42
CA LEU A 14 -30.37 12.16 -3.36
C LEU A 14 -31.54 11.58 -2.56
N ASP A 15 -32.33 10.72 -3.21
CA ASP A 15 -33.48 10.06 -2.62
C ASP A 15 -33.11 8.64 -2.20
N PHE A 16 -33.11 8.39 -0.89
CA PHE A 16 -32.80 7.09 -0.29
C PHE A 16 -34.04 6.33 0.18
N THR A 17 -35.23 6.79 -0.16
CA THR A 17 -36.50 6.19 0.30
C THR A 17 -36.68 4.73 -0.15
N GLY A 18 -36.01 4.29 -1.21
CA GLY A 18 -36.01 2.89 -1.67
C GLY A 18 -34.89 2.01 -1.13
N LEU A 19 -33.95 2.53 -0.33
CA LEU A 19 -32.75 1.77 0.09
C LEU A 19 -33.03 0.81 1.26
N PHE A 20 -34.11 1.04 2.01
CA PHE A 20 -34.45 0.29 3.23
C PHE A 20 -35.79 -0.46 3.15
N SER A 21 -36.36 -0.64 1.95
CA SER A 21 -37.56 -1.48 1.78
C SER A 21 -37.20 -2.97 1.87
N GLU A 22 -37.89 -3.73 2.73
CA GLU A 22 -37.72 -5.18 2.92
C GLU A 22 -38.23 -6.05 1.75
N SER A 23 -38.35 -5.48 0.54
CA SER A 23 -38.79 -6.21 -0.65
C SER A 23 -37.97 -5.74 -1.85
N PRO A 24 -37.42 -6.65 -2.68
CA PRO A 24 -36.63 -6.27 -3.84
C PRO A 24 -37.47 -5.46 -4.83
N PRO A 25 -36.94 -4.38 -5.43
CA PRO A 25 -37.61 -3.73 -6.55
C PRO A 25 -37.63 -4.68 -7.75
N GLU A 26 -38.80 -4.86 -8.37
CA GLU A 26 -38.95 -5.53 -9.66
C GLU A 26 -38.05 -4.83 -10.69
N ALA A 27 -37.19 -5.60 -11.34
CA ALA A 27 -36.35 -5.11 -12.42
C ALA A 27 -37.24 -4.63 -13.58
N PRO A 28 -36.95 -3.48 -14.20
CA PRO A 28 -37.71 -3.03 -15.36
C PRO A 28 -37.57 -4.07 -16.49
N GLU A 29 -38.70 -4.56 -16.99
CA GLU A 29 -38.77 -5.49 -18.11
C GLU A 29 -38.05 -4.90 -19.32
N SER A 30 -37.02 -5.60 -19.81
CA SER A 30 -36.39 -5.26 -21.08
C SER A 30 -37.39 -5.54 -22.19
N HIS A 31 -37.96 -4.48 -22.79
CA HIS A 31 -38.69 -4.59 -24.04
C HIS A 31 -37.72 -5.06 -25.15
N VAL A 32 -37.75 -6.36 -25.44
CA VAL A 32 -37.22 -6.91 -26.68
C VAL A 32 -38.43 -7.35 -27.49
N GLU A 33 -38.83 -6.55 -28.48
CA GLU A 33 -39.90 -6.94 -29.40
C GLU A 33 -39.45 -8.13 -30.27
N PRO A 34 -40.29 -9.17 -30.41
CA PRO A 34 -39.99 -10.30 -31.28
C PRO A 34 -40.35 -9.95 -32.72
N LEU A 35 -39.33 -9.64 -33.53
CA LEU A 35 -39.49 -9.44 -34.97
C LEU A 35 -39.52 -10.81 -35.69
N LEU A 36 -40.65 -11.50 -35.60
CA LEU A 36 -40.99 -12.66 -36.45
C LEU A 36 -42.40 -12.49 -36.99
N GLY A 37 -42.51 -12.04 -38.24
CA GLY A 37 -43.79 -11.96 -38.94
C GLY A 37 -43.80 -11.06 -40.17
N ALA A 38 -42.99 -11.37 -41.18
CA ALA A 38 -43.26 -10.91 -42.55
C ALA A 38 -42.80 -11.99 -43.53
N GLU A 39 -43.80 -12.66 -44.11
CA GLU A 39 -43.66 -13.64 -45.19
C GLU A 39 -42.92 -13.02 -46.38
N TRP A 40 -41.78 -13.61 -46.75
CA TRP A 40 -41.12 -13.33 -48.02
C TRP A 40 -41.86 -14.05 -49.15
N THR A 41 -42.34 -13.30 -50.14
CA THR A 41 -42.73 -13.83 -51.45
C THR A 41 -41.74 -13.31 -52.49
N GLY A 42 -41.08 -14.25 -53.20
CA GLY A 42 -40.38 -13.96 -54.46
C GLY A 42 -38.93 -14.39 -54.52
N ASP A 43 -38.69 -15.58 -55.09
CA ASP A 43 -37.39 -15.96 -55.67
C ASP A 43 -37.17 -15.22 -57.00
N ARG A 44 -35.99 -14.59 -57.20
CA ARG A 44 -35.05 -14.91 -58.30
C ARG A 44 -33.81 -14.00 -58.38
N GLU A 45 -32.69 -14.71 -58.54
CA GLU A 45 -31.52 -14.41 -59.40
C GLU A 45 -30.42 -13.44 -58.93
N ALA A 46 -29.42 -14.07 -58.31
CA ALA A 46 -27.97 -13.85 -58.39
C ALA A 46 -27.43 -12.65 -59.19
N ALA A 47 -26.76 -11.75 -58.47
CA ALA A 47 -25.42 -11.26 -58.83
C ALA A 47 -24.72 -10.72 -57.57
N GLN A 48 -23.92 -11.57 -56.94
CA GLN A 48 -22.95 -11.13 -55.92
C GLN A 48 -21.89 -10.27 -56.59
N LYS A 49 -21.72 -9.04 -56.12
CA LYS A 49 -20.42 -8.37 -56.12
C LYS A 49 -20.11 -8.01 -54.66
N PRO A 50 -19.02 -8.51 -54.07
CA PRO A 50 -18.68 -8.17 -52.71
C PRO A 50 -18.17 -6.73 -52.71
N VAL A 51 -18.89 -5.83 -52.04
CA VAL A 51 -18.29 -4.61 -51.49
C VAL A 51 -17.58 -5.01 -50.18
N GLU A 52 -16.66 -5.97 -50.30
CA GLU A 52 -15.74 -6.35 -49.23
C GLU A 52 -14.39 -5.76 -49.59
N GLY A 53 -14.11 -4.57 -49.07
CA GLY A 53 -12.83 -3.93 -49.33
C GLY A 53 -12.37 -2.94 -48.27
N GLN A 54 -13.25 -2.35 -47.48
CA GLN A 54 -12.86 -1.23 -46.60
C GLN A 54 -13.36 -1.32 -45.15
N ILE A 55 -14.16 -2.33 -44.79
CA ILE A 55 -14.78 -2.41 -43.45
C ILE A 55 -13.86 -3.14 -42.44
N ASN A 56 -13.14 -4.19 -42.88
CA ASN A 56 -12.39 -5.08 -41.98
C ASN A 56 -11.14 -4.47 -41.31
N GLY A 57 -10.50 -3.46 -41.92
CA GLY A 57 -9.25 -2.86 -41.41
C GLY A 57 -9.47 -1.76 -40.36
N LEU A 58 -10.56 -1.01 -40.48
CA LEU A 58 -10.91 0.06 -39.54
C LEU A 58 -11.51 -0.50 -38.25
N GLU A 59 -12.32 -1.56 -38.35
CA GLU A 59 -12.91 -2.24 -37.19
C GLU A 59 -11.87 -2.97 -36.35
N THR A 60 -10.86 -3.61 -36.96
CA THR A 60 -9.74 -4.25 -36.24
C THR A 60 -8.84 -3.23 -35.56
N GLN A 61 -8.54 -2.09 -36.20
CA GLN A 61 -7.78 -1.00 -35.58
C GLN A 61 -8.53 -0.35 -34.42
N GLN A 62 -9.85 -0.15 -34.56
CA GLN A 62 -10.71 0.35 -33.48
C GLN A 62 -10.80 -0.66 -32.33
N ALA A 63 -10.95 -1.95 -32.61
CA ALA A 63 -10.99 -3.01 -31.59
C ALA A 63 -9.69 -3.12 -30.80
N VAL A 64 -8.52 -3.01 -31.47
CA VAL A 64 -7.22 -2.94 -30.81
C VAL A 64 -7.11 -1.69 -29.91
N GLY A 65 -7.61 -0.56 -30.39
CA GLY A 65 -7.66 0.69 -29.62
C GLY A 65 -8.53 0.59 -28.35
N LEU A 66 -9.72 -0.03 -28.46
CA LEU A 66 -10.59 -0.30 -27.31
C LEU A 66 -9.91 -1.24 -26.32
N TYR A 67 -9.32 -2.35 -26.77
CA TYR A 67 -8.61 -3.30 -25.90
C TYR A 67 -7.49 -2.62 -25.12
N LEU A 68 -6.64 -1.83 -25.79
CA LEU A 68 -5.56 -1.07 -25.12
C LEU A 68 -6.09 -0.01 -24.16
N LYS A 69 -7.26 0.58 -24.42
CA LYS A 69 -7.93 1.51 -23.49
C LYS A 69 -8.43 0.77 -22.26
N THR A 70 -9.12 -0.35 -22.43
CA THR A 70 -9.59 -1.20 -21.32
C THR A 70 -8.44 -1.74 -20.48
N GLN A 71 -7.31 -2.10 -21.09
CA GLN A 71 -6.11 -2.50 -20.33
C GLN A 71 -5.56 -1.35 -19.48
N ARG A 72 -5.45 -0.14 -20.05
CA ARG A 72 -5.05 1.05 -19.29
C ARG A 72 -6.02 1.39 -18.15
N GLU A 73 -7.32 1.26 -18.39
CA GLU A 73 -8.35 1.47 -17.36
C GLU A 73 -8.22 0.44 -16.23
N ARG A 74 -8.01 -0.84 -16.55
CA ARG A 74 -7.76 -1.90 -15.56
C ARG A 74 -6.47 -1.67 -14.78
N GLU A 75 -5.38 -1.27 -15.43
CA GLU A 75 -4.13 -0.93 -14.75
C GLU A 75 -4.31 0.29 -13.83
N ALA A 76 -5.08 1.30 -14.26
CA ALA A 76 -5.38 2.46 -13.45
C ALA A 76 -6.24 2.11 -12.23
N GLU A 77 -7.23 1.23 -12.40
CA GLU A 77 -8.07 0.70 -11.31
C GLU A 77 -7.24 -0.14 -10.33
N GLN A 78 -6.34 -1.00 -10.83
CA GLN A 78 -5.44 -1.76 -9.96
C GLN A 78 -4.54 -0.83 -9.14
N ARG A 79 -3.94 0.18 -9.77
CA ARG A 79 -3.12 1.18 -9.07
C ARG A 79 -3.92 1.98 -8.04
N SER A 80 -5.16 2.36 -8.36
CA SER A 80 -6.01 3.11 -7.41
C SER A 80 -6.40 2.24 -6.21
N LEU A 81 -6.72 0.96 -6.43
CA LEU A 81 -6.98 0.00 -5.37
C LEU A 81 -5.75 -0.23 -4.48
N GLU A 82 -4.56 -0.33 -5.06
CA GLU A 82 -3.30 -0.45 -4.29
C GLU A 82 -3.04 0.78 -3.42
N VAL A 83 -3.22 1.99 -3.98
CA VAL A 83 -3.08 3.24 -3.23
C VAL A 83 -4.07 3.29 -2.06
N TYR A 84 -5.33 2.93 -2.31
CA TYR A 84 -6.37 2.93 -1.27
C TYR A 84 -6.10 1.88 -0.19
N ARG A 85 -5.69 0.66 -0.57
CA ARG A 85 -5.27 -0.39 0.38
C ARG A 85 -4.13 0.09 1.26
N ARG A 86 -3.08 0.65 0.66
CA ARG A 86 -1.93 1.18 1.41
C ARG A 86 -2.34 2.30 2.37
N TYR A 87 -3.25 3.18 1.93
CA TYR A 87 -3.78 4.22 2.80
C TYR A 87 -4.54 3.65 4.01
N GLN A 88 -5.39 2.63 3.80
CA GLN A 88 -6.09 1.94 4.88
C GLN A 88 -5.11 1.24 5.84
N GLU A 89 -4.10 0.56 5.30
CA GLU A 89 -3.06 -0.11 6.09
C GLU A 89 -2.25 0.89 6.93
N ASN A 90 -1.88 2.03 6.35
CA ASN A 90 -1.19 3.10 7.05
C ASN A 90 -2.07 3.67 8.18
N THR A 91 -3.35 3.88 7.92
CA THR A 91 -4.32 4.38 8.91
C THR A 91 -4.41 3.42 10.09
N LYS A 92 -4.67 2.14 9.83
CA LYS A 92 -4.75 1.10 10.85
C LYS A 92 -3.45 0.97 11.65
N THR A 93 -2.31 0.99 10.97
CA THR A 93 -0.99 0.87 11.62
C THR A 93 -0.70 2.11 12.48
N SER A 94 -1.08 3.31 12.03
CA SER A 94 -0.97 4.53 12.84
C SER A 94 -1.84 4.46 14.10
N GLU A 95 -3.09 4.01 14.00
CA GLU A 95 -3.97 3.85 15.16
C GLU A 95 -3.41 2.84 16.18
N GLN A 96 -2.80 1.76 15.70
CA GLN A 96 -2.09 0.80 16.55
C GLN A 96 -0.90 1.45 17.25
N LEU A 97 -0.12 2.28 16.55
CA LEU A 97 0.99 3.03 17.15
C LEU A 97 0.49 4.05 18.18
N GLN A 98 -0.60 4.77 17.92
CA GLN A 98 -1.21 5.67 18.90
C GLN A 98 -1.63 4.91 20.16
N THR A 99 -2.24 3.74 20.00
CA THR A 99 -2.59 2.86 21.12
C THR A 99 -1.35 2.39 21.88
N ALA A 100 -0.27 2.02 21.17
CA ALA A 100 1.00 1.62 21.76
C ALA A 100 1.62 2.76 22.57
N ILE A 101 1.63 3.99 22.04
CA ILE A 101 2.13 5.19 22.72
C ILE A 101 1.36 5.43 24.02
N LEU A 102 0.03 5.36 24.00
CA LEU A 102 -0.79 5.54 25.21
C LEU A 102 -0.52 4.45 26.26
N LYS A 103 -0.29 3.20 25.83
CA LYS A 103 0.09 2.11 26.74
C LYS A 103 1.50 2.29 27.29
N GLY A 104 2.46 2.66 26.46
CA GLY A 104 3.84 2.94 26.84
C GLY A 104 3.93 4.09 27.83
N LEU A 105 3.17 5.16 27.60
CA LEU A 105 3.08 6.28 28.54
C LEU A 105 2.57 5.85 29.92
N LYS A 106 1.54 4.99 29.96
CA LYS A 106 1.03 4.41 31.21
C LYS A 106 2.04 3.47 31.88
N ALA A 107 2.88 2.80 31.10
CA ALA A 107 3.90 1.88 31.59
C ALA A 107 5.20 2.59 32.01
N GLY A 108 5.33 3.90 31.80
CA GLY A 108 6.55 4.65 32.07
C GLY A 108 7.67 4.36 31.06
N GLU A 109 7.33 4.05 29.81
CA GLU A 109 8.28 3.89 28.71
C GLU A 109 9.06 5.20 28.47
N ASP A 110 10.31 5.09 28.04
CA ASP A 110 11.17 6.25 27.86
C ASP A 110 10.69 7.17 26.72
N VAL A 111 10.98 8.47 26.87
CA VAL A 111 10.52 9.50 25.93
C VAL A 111 11.08 9.27 24.52
N TYR A 112 12.29 8.73 24.38
CA TYR A 112 12.87 8.44 23.08
C TYR A 112 12.07 7.38 22.33
N SER A 113 11.74 6.27 22.98
CA SER A 113 10.96 5.18 22.40
C SER A 113 9.55 5.65 22.01
N LEU A 114 8.89 6.41 22.89
CA LEU A 114 7.57 7.00 22.63
C LEU A 114 7.60 8.00 21.47
N PHE A 115 8.60 8.88 21.42
CA PHE A 115 8.76 9.86 20.35
C PHE A 115 9.02 9.18 19.00
N LEU A 116 9.83 8.12 18.98
CA LEU A 116 10.10 7.38 17.75
C LEU A 116 8.84 6.66 17.23
N GLN A 117 8.02 6.10 18.11
CA GLN A 117 6.69 5.56 17.74
C GLN A 117 5.78 6.66 17.18
N ALA A 118 5.77 7.86 17.80
CA ALA A 118 4.99 8.99 17.33
C ALA A 118 5.46 9.47 15.95
N ALA A 119 6.77 9.60 15.73
CA ALA A 119 7.34 9.97 14.44
C ALA A 119 6.97 8.96 13.34
N LYS A 120 6.93 7.67 13.68
CA LYS A 120 6.47 6.61 12.77
C LYS A 120 4.98 6.74 12.44
N ALA A 121 4.14 7.00 13.44
CA ALA A 121 2.71 7.19 13.24
C ALA A 121 2.43 8.39 12.32
N ILE A 122 3.10 9.52 12.56
CA ILE A 122 3.01 10.73 11.71
C ILE A 122 3.44 10.41 10.27
N SER A 123 4.53 9.67 10.09
CA SER A 123 5.03 9.28 8.76
C SER A 123 4.04 8.43 7.99
N LEU A 124 3.33 7.52 8.67
CA LEU A 124 2.29 6.70 8.06
C LEU A 124 1.06 7.53 7.69
N MET A 125 0.61 8.41 8.58
CA MET A 125 -0.55 9.29 8.34
C MET A 125 -0.33 10.28 7.20
N THR A 126 0.89 10.79 7.07
CA THR A 126 1.27 11.79 6.05
C THR A 126 1.84 11.17 4.78
N SER A 127 1.99 9.84 4.76
CA SER A 127 2.70 9.11 3.70
C SER A 127 4.12 9.63 3.41
N ASN A 128 4.76 10.26 4.41
CA ASN A 128 6.12 10.78 4.34
C ASN A 128 7.08 9.85 5.08
N SER A 129 7.64 8.85 4.38
CA SER A 129 8.58 7.91 4.97
C SER A 129 9.94 8.51 5.30
N LEU A 130 10.32 9.62 4.65
CA LEU A 130 11.61 10.27 4.87
C LEU A 130 11.70 10.92 6.25
N PHE A 131 10.57 11.44 6.75
CA PHE A 131 10.52 12.04 8.08
C PHE A 131 10.94 11.05 9.18
N TYR A 132 10.38 9.84 9.17
CA TYR A 132 10.75 8.81 10.15
C TYR A 132 12.23 8.44 10.08
N SER A 133 12.78 8.21 8.88
CA SER A 133 14.18 7.78 8.74
C SER A 133 15.16 8.86 9.17
N GLN A 134 14.87 10.13 8.89
CA GLN A 134 15.66 11.27 9.37
C GLN A 134 15.57 11.39 10.89
N ALA A 135 14.36 11.35 11.46
CA ALA A 135 14.18 11.43 12.90
C ALA A 135 14.90 10.29 13.64
N GLU A 136 14.80 9.05 13.15
CA GLU A 136 15.49 7.89 13.73
C GLU A 136 17.02 8.08 13.69
N ALA A 137 17.56 8.52 12.55
CA ALA A 137 18.99 8.78 12.40
C ALA A 137 19.49 9.88 13.33
N ASP A 138 18.77 11.00 13.42
CA ASP A 138 19.13 12.14 14.27
C ASP A 138 19.05 11.78 15.75
N LEU A 139 18.03 11.01 16.16
CA LEU A 139 17.93 10.58 17.56
C LEU A 139 19.09 9.64 17.94
N ILE A 140 19.46 8.71 17.07
CA ILE A 140 20.61 7.82 17.31
C ILE A 140 21.92 8.62 17.34
N ALA A 141 22.13 9.52 16.38
CA ALA A 141 23.37 10.29 16.28
C ALA A 141 23.54 11.28 17.43
N ILE A 142 22.50 12.07 17.72
CA ILE A 142 22.56 13.14 18.71
C ILE A 142 22.33 12.58 20.12
N TYR A 143 21.22 11.91 20.36
CA TYR A 143 20.86 11.46 21.71
C TYR A 143 21.61 10.20 22.10
N GLY A 144 21.82 9.27 21.16
CA GLY A 144 22.62 8.07 21.38
C GLY A 144 24.11 8.36 21.45
N ARG A 145 24.76 8.56 20.30
CA ARG A 145 26.23 8.68 20.25
C ARG A 145 26.76 9.99 20.83
N GLY A 146 26.05 11.10 20.63
CA GLY A 146 26.46 12.42 21.11
C GLY A 146 26.25 12.60 22.61
N LEU A 147 25.02 12.40 23.10
CA LEU A 147 24.64 12.59 24.50
C LEU A 147 24.75 11.33 25.36
N GLN A 148 25.10 10.19 24.77
CA GLN A 148 25.27 8.91 25.46
C GLN A 148 24.02 8.49 26.23
N GLN A 149 22.82 8.77 25.69
CA GLN A 149 21.60 8.29 26.30
C GLN A 149 21.42 6.80 26.05
N LYS A 150 21.05 6.09 27.11
CA LYS A 150 20.93 4.63 27.11
C LYS A 150 19.88 4.10 26.11
N PRO A 151 18.64 4.60 26.02
CA PRO A 151 17.63 4.00 25.15
C PRO A 151 18.00 4.01 23.65
N PRO A 152 18.50 5.12 23.06
CA PRO A 152 18.97 5.11 21.67
C PRO A 152 20.15 4.17 21.43
N LEU A 153 21.12 4.11 22.35
CA LEU A 153 22.28 3.21 22.23
C LEU A 153 21.87 1.73 22.30
N GLN A 154 20.93 1.38 23.19
CA GLN A 154 20.38 0.04 23.30
C GLN A 154 19.68 -0.38 22.00
N ARG A 155 18.88 0.52 21.42
CA ARG A 155 18.22 0.25 20.14
C ARG A 155 19.25 0.03 19.00
N GLU A 156 20.24 0.91 18.88
CA GLU A 156 21.29 0.76 17.86
C GLU A 156 22.04 -0.58 18.02
N ARG A 157 22.31 -0.97 19.27
CA ARG A 157 22.94 -2.26 19.59
C ARG A 157 22.06 -3.44 19.20
N GLU A 158 20.76 -3.39 19.51
CA GLU A 158 19.81 -4.45 19.12
C GLU A 158 19.71 -4.59 17.59
N GLU A 159 19.70 -3.49 16.85
CA GLU A 159 19.71 -3.52 15.39
C GLU A 159 21.00 -4.11 14.82
N ALA A 160 22.16 -3.74 15.40
CA ALA A 160 23.44 -4.32 15.04
C ALA A 160 23.48 -5.83 15.34
N GLN A 161 22.90 -6.27 16.46
CA GLN A 161 22.77 -7.70 16.80
C GLN A 161 21.87 -8.44 15.81
N LYS A 162 20.70 -7.89 15.44
CA LYS A 162 19.81 -8.48 14.43
C LYS A 162 20.50 -8.62 13.07
N ARG A 163 21.28 -7.61 12.65
CA ARG A 163 22.06 -7.66 11.41
C ARG A 163 23.18 -8.70 11.49
N LEU A 164 23.90 -8.75 12.59
CA LEU A 164 24.94 -9.75 12.84
C LEU A 164 24.36 -11.17 12.74
N GLN A 165 23.20 -11.42 13.34
CA GLN A 165 22.54 -12.73 13.27
C GLN A 165 22.24 -13.15 11.82
N ARG A 166 21.70 -12.24 11.00
CA ARG A 166 21.46 -12.51 9.58
C ARG A 166 22.74 -12.77 8.79
N LEU A 167 23.83 -12.09 9.14
CA LEU A 167 25.13 -12.30 8.51
C LEU A 167 25.73 -13.66 8.87
N LEU A 168 25.60 -14.10 10.12
CA LEU A 168 26.02 -15.43 10.57
C LEU A 168 25.22 -16.54 9.87
N GLU A 169 23.91 -16.35 9.69
CA GLU A 169 23.07 -17.25 8.90
C GLU A 169 23.47 -17.28 7.43
N ALA A 170 23.87 -16.13 6.87
CA ALA A 170 24.37 -16.05 5.51
C ALA A 170 25.73 -16.76 5.37
N GLU A 171 26.65 -16.57 6.32
CA GLU A 171 27.99 -17.19 6.33
C GLU A 171 27.93 -18.73 6.34
N GLN A 172 26.88 -19.31 6.94
CA GLN A 172 26.64 -20.75 6.98
C GLN A 172 26.12 -21.35 5.67
N ARG A 173 25.58 -20.51 4.76
CA ARG A 173 25.11 -21.00 3.45
C ARG A 173 26.29 -21.27 2.54
N GLU A 174 26.10 -22.17 1.58
CA GLU A 174 27.10 -22.42 0.54
C GLU A 174 27.24 -21.17 -0.33
N GLN A 175 28.43 -20.56 -0.30
CA GLN A 175 28.70 -19.30 -0.97
C GLN A 175 30.05 -19.33 -1.69
N PRO A 176 30.19 -18.57 -2.79
CA PRO A 176 31.48 -18.34 -3.42
C PRO A 176 32.52 -17.78 -2.43
N PRO A 177 33.82 -18.07 -2.62
CA PRO A 177 34.87 -17.63 -1.70
C PRO A 177 34.90 -16.11 -1.43
N ASP A 178 34.73 -15.30 -2.48
CA ASP A 178 34.70 -13.82 -2.38
C ASP A 178 33.53 -13.33 -1.51
N SER A 179 32.34 -13.90 -1.70
CA SER A 179 31.16 -13.57 -0.89
C SER A 179 31.36 -13.94 0.58
N LYS A 180 32.02 -15.07 0.85
CA LYS A 180 32.33 -15.51 2.22
C LYS A 180 33.28 -14.56 2.94
N GLU A 181 34.35 -14.10 2.27
CA GLU A 181 35.27 -13.12 2.85
C GLU A 181 34.58 -11.78 3.15
N ARG A 182 33.72 -11.31 2.24
CA ARG A 182 32.96 -10.06 2.45
C ARG A 182 32.01 -10.16 3.64
N ILE A 183 31.32 -11.29 3.80
CA ILE A 183 30.45 -11.53 4.95
C ILE A 183 31.27 -11.62 6.24
N HIS A 184 32.41 -12.29 6.22
CA HIS A 184 33.29 -12.41 7.37
C HIS A 184 33.75 -11.02 7.88
N ARG A 185 34.21 -10.15 6.97
CA ARG A 185 34.58 -8.77 7.33
C ARG A 185 33.40 -7.98 7.90
N ALA A 186 32.19 -8.17 7.36
CA ALA A 186 30.98 -7.54 7.88
C ALA A 186 30.63 -8.05 9.29
N VAL A 187 30.79 -9.35 9.56
CA VAL A 187 30.60 -9.97 10.88
C VAL A 187 31.57 -9.36 11.90
N GLU A 188 32.85 -9.25 11.57
CA GLU A 188 33.86 -8.63 12.43
C GLU A 188 33.53 -7.16 12.74
N ALA A 189 33.18 -6.38 11.71
CA ALA A 189 32.79 -4.99 11.87
C ALA A 189 31.57 -4.83 12.80
N HIS A 190 30.52 -5.63 12.60
CA HIS A 190 29.33 -5.58 13.47
C HIS A 190 29.62 -6.02 14.90
N ARG A 191 30.47 -7.03 15.12
CA ARG A 191 30.92 -7.43 16.46
C ARG A 191 31.63 -6.28 17.17
N LYS A 192 32.52 -5.58 16.46
CA LYS A 192 33.22 -4.40 17.00
C LYS A 192 32.22 -3.30 17.37
N THR A 193 31.28 -2.96 16.49
CA THR A 193 30.25 -1.96 16.76
C THR A 193 29.41 -2.32 17.99
N ILE A 194 29.00 -3.60 18.14
CA ILE A 194 28.23 -4.05 19.31
C ILE A 194 29.05 -3.88 20.61
N ALA A 195 30.34 -4.20 20.58
CA ALA A 195 31.22 -4.02 21.74
C ALA A 195 31.40 -2.53 22.10
N GLU A 196 31.61 -1.67 21.11
CA GLU A 196 31.69 -0.22 21.31
C GLU A 196 30.41 0.36 21.91
N LEU A 197 29.24 -0.05 21.40
CA LEU A 197 27.94 0.35 21.93
C LEU A 197 27.73 -0.17 23.35
N GLY A 198 28.16 -1.40 23.66
CA GLY A 198 28.16 -1.94 25.02
C GLY A 198 28.93 -1.03 25.98
N ALA A 199 30.17 -0.67 25.62
CA ALA A 199 30.99 0.22 26.44
C ALA A 199 30.42 1.65 26.56
N MET A 200 29.65 2.13 25.58
CA MET A 200 28.93 3.40 25.70
C MET A 200 27.74 3.30 26.65
N ILE A 201 26.99 2.19 26.59
CA ILE A 201 25.86 1.93 27.49
C ILE A 201 26.34 1.83 28.94
N ASP A 202 27.42 1.09 29.19
CA ASP A 202 27.97 0.93 30.55
C ASP A 202 28.43 2.26 31.14
N ARG A 203 28.91 3.20 30.30
CA ARG A 203 29.27 4.56 30.72
C ARG A 203 28.05 5.43 30.99
N ALA A 204 26.96 5.24 30.25
CA ALA A 204 25.71 5.97 30.42
C ALA A 204 24.95 5.57 31.70
N GLU A 205 25.31 4.45 32.33
CA GLU A 205 24.74 3.97 33.59
C GLU A 205 25.44 4.51 34.85
N GLN A 206 26.60 5.15 34.70
CA GLN A 206 27.39 5.75 35.79
C GLN A 206 26.99 7.20 36.04
#